data_AF-A0A545AYL9-F1
#
_entry.id   AF-A0A545AYL9-F1
#
_cell.length_a   1.000
_cell.length_b   1.000
_cell.length_c   1.000
_cell.angle_alpha   90.00
_cell.angle_beta   90.00
_cell.angle_gamma   90.00
#
_symmetry.space_group_name_H-M   'P 1'
#
loop_
_entity.id
_entity.type
_entity.pdbx_description
1 polymer ?
#
loop_
_entity_poly.entity_id
_entity_poly.type
_entity_poly.pdbx_seq_one_letter_code
_entity_poly.pdbx_strand_id
1 'polypeptide(L)'
;MADHADFPRPDAGPLALSDRAVGPVAAKALTAEVARHPGPKTVLVVGVTSGDTVVDRVLGVIMPNDQVIVVADGPVDDLLGSDETFAGRVTVRKDLPAELPTPVDVAVVARPALHPTVVDRIRPLLAADGVLTVATDATASDPLSGVVDDHAVRTDRVFRSFPPLRVHQLRFTPATPHLAARLGPAEVPSHVAVTKRMGIDSNGVAFGGLALGAAALTKLVRPRSKAWLVPAALALPVAAFFRDPRRIVPDDPQAVVSSADGKVLAVERLTDTRFGTDEWLRISVFLSVLDVHVNRSPVAGRVVSVLREEGGYANAMTAAAEHNVACYTVLETVHGRVVVAQRSGLIARRIVNRAGVGALLAKGERYGLIRFGSRTDVYLPATAAEPLVSPGERVVGGETVLARWT
;
A
#
# COMPACT_ATOMS: atom_id res chain seq x y z
N MET A 1 -21.04 20.48 29.26
CA MET A 1 -20.45 19.50 30.20
C MET A 1 -21.09 18.17 29.86
N ALA A 2 -20.55 17.49 28.85
CA ALA A 2 -21.06 16.20 28.38
C ALA A 2 -20.09 15.13 28.89
N ASP A 3 -20.68 14.13 29.52
CA ASP A 3 -20.08 13.02 30.25
C ASP A 3 -19.01 12.29 29.42
N HIS A 4 -17.79 12.22 29.94
CA HIS A 4 -16.77 11.30 29.43
C HIS A 4 -17.20 9.90 29.84
N ALA A 5 -17.76 9.14 28.90
CA ALA A 5 -17.99 7.71 29.08
C ALA A 5 -16.66 7.03 29.43
N ASP A 6 -16.54 6.62 30.69
CA ASP A 6 -15.40 5.92 31.26
C ASP A 6 -15.40 4.49 30.69
N PHE A 7 -14.63 4.29 29.61
CA PHE A 7 -14.42 2.95 29.07
C PHE A 7 -13.67 2.12 30.13
N PRO A 8 -14.13 0.90 30.48
CA PRO A 8 -13.39 0.05 31.40
C PRO A 8 -11.98 -0.18 30.83
N ARG A 9 -10.95 0.17 31.63
CA ARG A 9 -9.56 -0.11 31.26
C ARG A 9 -9.44 -1.62 31.00
N PRO A 10 -8.98 -2.05 29.82
CA PRO A 10 -8.81 -3.47 29.53
C PRO A 10 -7.84 -4.08 30.55
N ASP A 11 -8.16 -5.29 31.02
CA ASP A 11 -7.39 -6.04 32.01
C ASP A 11 -5.89 -6.05 31.70
N ALA A 12 -5.06 -5.94 32.74
CA ALA A 12 -3.59 -6.04 32.66
C ALA A 12 -3.07 -7.44 32.26
N GLY A 13 -3.94 -8.34 31.81
CA GLY A 13 -3.60 -9.68 31.34
C GLY A 13 -2.79 -9.69 30.04
N PRO A 14 -2.39 -10.87 29.54
CA PRO A 14 -1.68 -10.98 28.26
C PRO A 14 -2.54 -10.44 27.12
N LEU A 15 -1.88 -9.93 26.07
CA LEU A 15 -2.58 -9.50 24.87
C LEU A 15 -3.24 -10.70 24.19
N ALA A 16 -4.45 -10.49 23.65
CA ALA A 16 -5.20 -11.52 22.95
C ALA A 16 -4.60 -11.78 21.56
N LEU A 17 -3.46 -12.47 21.53
CA LEU A 17 -2.69 -12.81 20.34
C LEU A 17 -2.72 -14.32 20.09
N SER A 18 -2.55 -14.70 18.83
CA SER A 18 -2.43 -16.09 18.43
C SER A 18 -1.05 -16.64 18.76
N ASP A 19 -0.96 -17.92 19.14
CA ASP A 19 0.31 -18.66 19.27
C ASP A 19 1.03 -18.88 17.91
N ARG A 20 0.44 -18.43 16.81
CA ARG A 20 1.00 -18.60 15.47
C ARG A 20 2.11 -17.60 15.22
N ALA A 21 3.30 -18.10 14.85
CA ALA A 21 4.37 -17.28 14.34
C ALA A 21 4.04 -16.76 12.93
N VAL A 22 4.54 -15.56 12.62
CA VAL A 22 4.39 -14.95 11.30
C VAL A 22 5.58 -15.34 10.42
N GLY A 23 5.30 -15.77 9.18
CA GLY A 23 6.35 -16.10 8.22
C GLY A 23 6.95 -14.87 7.53
N PRO A 24 8.11 -15.01 6.85
CA PRO A 24 8.87 -13.87 6.30
C PRO A 24 8.10 -12.95 5.35
N VAL A 25 7.18 -13.50 4.55
CA VAL A 25 6.38 -12.72 3.60
C VAL A 25 5.38 -11.81 4.32
N ALA A 26 4.76 -12.30 5.40
CA ALA A 26 3.85 -11.51 6.19
C ALA A 26 4.58 -10.56 7.15
N ALA A 27 5.74 -10.96 7.69
CA ALA A 27 6.61 -10.08 8.46
C ALA A 27 7.06 -8.87 7.64
N LYS A 28 7.37 -9.08 6.35
CA LYS A 28 7.65 -8.00 5.40
C LYS A 28 6.49 -7.02 5.24
N ALA A 29 5.25 -7.51 5.22
CA ALA A 29 4.05 -6.67 5.13
C ALA A 29 3.79 -5.91 6.45
N LEU A 30 3.96 -6.58 7.59
CA LEU A 30 3.80 -6.00 8.94
C LEU A 30 4.79 -4.86 9.21
N THR A 31 6.02 -4.99 8.69
CA THR A 31 7.11 -4.05 8.94
C THR A 31 7.27 -3.00 7.83
N ALA A 32 6.35 -2.96 6.86
CA ALA A 32 6.45 -2.08 5.70
C ALA A 32 6.51 -0.59 6.08
N GLU A 33 5.76 -0.15 7.10
CA GLU A 33 5.80 1.24 7.59
C GLU A 33 7.11 1.55 8.32
N VAL A 34 7.71 0.58 9.01
CA VAL A 34 9.02 0.75 9.65
C VAL A 34 10.09 0.94 8.57
N ALA A 35 10.12 0.05 7.57
CA ALA A 35 11.15 0.04 6.53
C ALA A 35 11.11 1.27 5.62
N ARG A 36 9.94 1.87 5.43
CA ARG A 36 9.75 3.00 4.51
C ARG A 36 9.93 4.37 5.16
N HIS A 37 10.14 4.44 6.47
CA HIS A 37 10.31 5.68 7.21
C HIS A 37 11.81 5.95 7.45
N PRO A 38 12.46 6.81 6.64
CA PRO A 38 13.92 6.96 6.67
C PRO A 38 14.45 7.84 7.81
N GLY A 39 13.58 8.68 8.40
CA GLY A 39 13.95 9.54 9.53
C GLY A 39 13.93 8.81 10.88
N PRO A 40 14.50 9.44 11.93
CA PRO A 40 14.43 8.93 13.30
C PRO A 40 12.99 8.62 13.68
N LYS A 41 12.77 7.44 14.23
CA LYS A 41 11.45 6.95 14.61
C LYS A 41 11.49 6.10 15.88
N THR A 42 10.41 6.13 16.62
CA THR A 42 10.14 5.21 17.73
C THR A 42 9.26 4.08 17.24
N VAL A 43 9.78 2.85 17.32
CA VAL A 43 9.10 1.62 16.89
C VAL A 43 8.72 0.80 18.11
N LEU A 44 7.46 0.39 18.21
CA LEU A 44 7.00 -0.55 19.22
C LEU A 44 6.69 -1.88 18.55
N VAL A 45 7.31 -2.97 19.00
CA VAL A 45 7.01 -4.32 18.54
C VAL A 45 6.44 -5.12 19.70
N VAL A 46 5.25 -5.68 19.53
CA VAL A 46 4.49 -6.31 20.62
C VAL A 46 4.16 -7.76 20.30
N GLY A 47 4.18 -8.61 21.33
CA GLY A 47 3.80 -10.02 21.22
C GLY A 47 4.91 -10.88 20.66
N VAL A 48 6.15 -10.57 21.03
CA VAL A 48 7.35 -11.19 20.47
C VAL A 48 7.74 -12.44 21.24
N THR A 49 8.13 -13.49 20.52
CA THR A 49 8.78 -14.69 21.06
C THR A 49 10.18 -14.88 20.49
N SER A 50 11.01 -15.73 21.10
CA SER A 50 12.34 -16.03 20.57
C SER A 50 12.28 -16.53 19.12
N GLY A 51 13.14 -15.98 18.25
CA GLY A 51 13.20 -16.30 16.81
C GLY A 51 12.09 -15.70 15.94
N ASP A 52 11.42 -14.62 16.39
CA ASP A 52 10.36 -13.98 15.61
C ASP A 52 10.90 -13.21 14.38
N THR A 53 10.47 -13.64 13.20
CA THR A 53 10.88 -13.02 11.94
C THR A 53 10.48 -11.54 11.80
N VAL A 54 9.47 -11.09 12.55
CA VAL A 54 9.05 -9.68 12.60
C VAL A 54 10.13 -8.84 13.28
N VAL A 55 10.67 -9.29 14.40
CA VAL A 55 11.74 -8.57 15.11
C VAL A 55 13.02 -8.57 14.30
N ASP A 56 13.43 -9.72 13.76
CA ASP A 56 14.60 -9.80 12.87
C ASP A 56 14.48 -8.79 11.72
N ARG A 57 13.28 -8.66 11.16
CA ARG A 57 13.03 -7.72 10.06
C ARG A 57 13.08 -6.27 10.52
N VAL A 58 12.51 -5.92 11.68
CA VAL A 58 12.59 -4.58 12.25
C VAL A 58 14.05 -4.21 12.51
N LEU A 59 14.81 -5.08 13.19
CA LEU A 59 16.22 -4.87 13.49
C LEU A 59 17.08 -4.75 12.22
N GLY A 60 16.71 -5.45 11.16
CA GLY A 60 17.37 -5.35 9.85
C GLY A 60 17.08 -4.08 9.05
N VAL A 61 16.13 -3.23 9.47
CA VAL A 61 15.77 -1.99 8.74
C VAL A 61 15.87 -0.71 9.59
N ILE A 62 16.17 -0.82 10.88
CA ILE A 62 16.33 0.34 11.75
C ILE A 62 17.63 1.10 11.46
N MET A 63 17.54 2.42 11.54
CA MET A 63 18.64 3.36 11.35
C MET A 63 19.31 3.70 12.70
N PRO A 64 20.52 4.29 12.70
CA PRO A 64 21.26 4.62 13.93
C PRO A 64 20.50 5.46 14.96
N ASN A 65 19.57 6.31 14.52
CA ASN A 65 18.81 7.21 15.41
C ASN A 65 17.41 6.68 15.76
N ASP A 66 17.08 5.46 15.35
CA ASP A 66 15.80 4.85 15.68
C ASP A 66 15.82 4.26 17.09
N GLN A 67 14.66 4.32 17.74
CA GLN A 67 14.42 3.68 19.04
C GLN A 67 13.43 2.54 18.84
N VAL A 68 13.73 1.36 19.40
CA VAL A 68 12.87 0.19 19.32
C VAL A 68 12.52 -0.29 20.70
N ILE A 69 11.24 -0.46 20.97
CA ILE A 69 10.72 -1.03 22.19
C ILE A 69 10.11 -2.38 21.83
N VAL A 70 10.66 -3.45 22.40
CA VAL A 70 10.18 -4.82 22.19
C VAL A 70 9.44 -5.27 23.43
N VAL A 71 8.18 -5.67 23.28
CA VAL A 71 7.36 -6.26 24.35
C VAL A 71 7.23 -7.76 24.09
N ALA A 72 7.86 -8.54 24.97
CA ALA A 72 8.00 -9.98 24.84
C ALA A 72 6.95 -10.74 25.65
N ASP A 73 6.34 -11.76 25.05
CA ASP A 73 5.39 -12.67 25.74
C ASP A 73 6.11 -13.85 26.46
N GLY A 74 7.45 -13.81 26.57
CA GLY A 74 8.28 -14.91 27.07
C GLY A 74 9.64 -14.47 27.64
N PRO A 75 10.56 -15.40 27.95
CA PRO A 75 11.87 -15.07 28.51
C PRO A 75 12.69 -14.16 27.58
N VAL A 76 13.20 -13.07 28.17
CA VAL A 76 13.80 -11.91 27.47
C VAL A 76 15.24 -12.16 27.04
N ASP A 77 15.95 -13.06 27.73
CA ASP A 77 17.42 -13.18 27.65
C ASP A 77 17.93 -13.76 26.32
N ASP A 78 17.06 -14.37 25.51
CA ASP A 78 17.38 -14.98 24.20
C ASP A 78 16.85 -14.17 22.99
N LEU A 79 16.19 -13.03 23.22
CA LEU A 79 15.43 -12.33 22.17
C LEU A 79 16.26 -11.41 21.29
N LEU A 80 17.25 -10.77 21.89
CA LEU A 80 18.26 -10.00 21.19
C LEU A 80 19.54 -10.77 21.43
N GLY A 81 20.09 -11.40 20.38
CA GLY A 81 21.48 -11.87 20.46
C GLY A 81 22.36 -10.74 21.01
N SER A 82 23.48 -11.09 21.65
CA SER A 82 24.43 -10.16 22.28
C SER A 82 25.15 -9.24 21.27
N ASP A 83 24.40 -8.59 20.41
CA ASP A 83 24.84 -7.75 19.32
C ASP A 83 24.93 -6.31 19.83
N GLU A 84 26.15 -5.90 20.17
CA GLU A 84 26.48 -4.56 20.66
C GLU A 84 25.99 -3.45 19.71
N THR A 85 25.74 -3.79 18.44
CA THR A 85 25.21 -2.86 17.44
C THR A 85 23.89 -2.22 17.88
N PHE A 86 23.08 -2.88 18.71
CA PHE A 86 21.76 -2.40 19.15
C PHE A 86 21.76 -1.76 20.55
N ALA A 87 22.92 -1.68 21.20
CA ALA A 87 23.04 -1.15 22.55
C ALA A 87 22.51 0.30 22.65
N GLY A 88 21.66 0.55 23.64
CA GLY A 88 21.06 1.87 23.90
C GLY A 88 19.96 2.30 22.93
N ARG A 89 19.61 1.48 21.93
CA ARG A 89 18.56 1.78 20.93
C ARG A 89 17.38 0.82 20.99
N VAL A 90 17.61 -0.40 21.48
CA VAL A 90 16.57 -1.41 21.64
C VAL A 90 16.35 -1.67 23.12
N THR A 91 15.12 -1.48 23.58
CA THR A 91 14.70 -1.75 24.96
C THR A 91 13.71 -2.92 24.95
N VAL A 92 14.04 -4.00 25.66
CA VAL A 92 13.10 -5.12 25.84
C VAL A 92 12.35 -4.98 27.16
N ARG A 93 11.04 -5.20 27.10
CA ARG A 93 10.13 -5.17 28.25
C ARG A 93 9.30 -6.45 28.25
N LYS A 94 8.92 -6.89 29.46
CA LYS A 94 8.00 -8.02 29.64
C LYS A 94 6.55 -7.61 29.41
N ASP A 95 6.18 -6.43 29.90
CA ASP A 95 4.81 -5.95 29.83
C ASP A 95 4.68 -4.71 28.94
N LEU A 96 3.54 -4.60 28.26
CA LEU A 96 3.17 -3.40 27.52
C LEU A 96 2.93 -2.26 28.53
N PRO A 97 3.73 -1.18 28.50
CA PRO A 97 3.59 -0.10 29.47
C PRO A 97 2.30 0.69 29.22
N ALA A 98 1.73 1.27 30.28
CA ALA A 98 0.55 2.13 30.18
C ALA A 98 0.87 3.46 29.48
N GLU A 99 2.09 3.96 29.66
CA GLU A 99 2.59 5.20 29.06
C GLU A 99 4.06 5.03 28.65
N LEU A 100 4.46 5.74 27.60
CA LEU A 100 5.85 5.79 27.13
C LEU A 100 6.36 7.24 27.16
N PRO A 101 7.65 7.46 27.48
CA PRO A 101 8.22 8.82 27.51
C PRO A 101 8.16 9.53 26.15
N THR A 102 8.31 8.74 25.07
CA THR A 102 8.23 9.22 23.69
C THR A 102 7.07 8.48 23.01
N PRO A 103 6.15 9.19 22.36
CA PRO A 103 5.10 8.57 21.56
C PRO A 103 5.67 7.70 20.44
N VAL A 104 4.95 6.63 20.10
CA VAL A 104 5.36 5.65 19.09
C VAL A 104 4.92 6.08 17.69
N ASP A 105 5.87 6.19 16.76
CA ASP A 105 5.57 6.51 15.36
C ASP A 105 5.01 5.29 14.62
N VAL A 106 5.57 4.10 14.87
CA VAL A 106 5.15 2.86 14.23
C VAL A 106 5.03 1.74 15.25
N ALA A 107 3.83 1.23 15.47
CA ALA A 107 3.60 0.02 16.27
C ALA A 107 3.37 -1.19 15.35
N VAL A 108 3.95 -2.33 15.68
CA VAL A 108 3.82 -3.59 14.96
C VAL A 108 3.44 -4.69 15.94
N VAL A 109 2.34 -5.37 15.67
CA VAL A 109 1.97 -6.59 16.41
C VAL A 109 2.58 -7.78 15.68
N ALA A 110 3.51 -8.48 16.34
CA ALA A 110 4.30 -9.54 15.71
C ALA A 110 3.47 -10.81 15.43
N ARG A 111 2.33 -10.98 16.11
CA ARG A 111 1.45 -12.14 15.97
C ARG A 111 0.03 -11.73 15.58
N PRO A 112 -0.76 -12.63 14.96
CA PRO A 112 -2.14 -12.32 14.61
C PRO A 112 -2.99 -11.99 15.84
N ALA A 113 -3.70 -10.87 15.79
CA ALA A 113 -4.64 -10.46 16.84
C ALA A 113 -5.90 -11.32 16.82
N LEU A 114 -6.39 -11.66 18.01
CA LEU A 114 -7.61 -12.44 18.21
C LEU A 114 -8.79 -11.58 18.71
N HIS A 115 -8.52 -10.37 19.21
CA HIS A 115 -9.54 -9.50 19.80
C HIS A 115 -9.21 -7.99 19.66
N PRO A 116 -10.21 -7.10 19.53
CA PRO A 116 -10.01 -5.64 19.45
C PRO A 116 -9.22 -5.01 20.59
N THR A 117 -9.23 -5.60 21.78
CA THR A 117 -8.51 -5.11 22.97
C THR A 117 -7.00 -4.97 22.73
N VAL A 118 -6.43 -5.70 21.77
CA VAL A 118 -5.02 -5.51 21.34
C VAL A 118 -4.82 -4.09 20.81
N VAL A 119 -5.75 -3.61 19.99
CA VAL A 119 -5.71 -2.26 19.44
C VAL A 119 -5.95 -1.22 20.52
N ASP A 120 -6.94 -1.43 21.38
CA ASP A 120 -7.29 -0.49 22.46
C ASP A 120 -6.14 -0.24 23.44
N ARG A 121 -5.30 -1.27 23.67
CA ARG A 121 -4.13 -1.15 24.55
C ARG A 121 -2.93 -0.47 23.89
N ILE A 122 -2.77 -0.60 22.58
CA ILE A 122 -1.62 -0.02 21.86
C ILE A 122 -1.92 1.42 21.40
N ARG A 123 -3.18 1.71 21.04
CA ARG A 123 -3.62 3.02 20.54
C ARG A 123 -3.15 4.21 21.39
N PRO A 124 -3.24 4.20 22.74
CA PRO A 124 -2.81 5.34 23.56
C PRO A 124 -1.31 5.64 23.51
N LEU A 125 -0.49 4.67 23.07
CA LEU A 125 0.96 4.81 22.99
C LEU A 125 1.42 5.44 21.67
N LEU A 126 0.52 5.57 20.69
CA LEU A 126 0.85 6.08 19.36
C LEU A 126 0.96 7.61 19.36
N ALA A 127 1.91 8.11 18.56
CA ALA A 127 1.99 9.51 18.20
C ALA A 127 0.75 9.96 17.40
N ALA A 128 0.53 11.27 17.29
CA ALA A 128 -0.56 11.84 16.50
C ALA A 128 -0.47 11.51 15.00
N ASP A 129 0.72 11.28 14.45
CA ASP A 129 0.90 10.79 13.07
C ASP A 129 1.29 9.30 13.06
N GLY A 130 1.07 8.59 14.15
CA GLY A 130 1.45 7.20 14.34
C GLY A 130 0.62 6.22 13.51
N VAL A 131 1.16 5.03 13.30
CA VAL A 131 0.47 3.92 12.61
C VAL A 131 0.65 2.62 13.37
N LEU A 132 -0.44 1.87 13.51
CA LEU A 132 -0.42 0.51 14.04
C LEU A 132 -0.57 -0.48 12.90
N THR A 133 0.36 -1.41 12.78
CA THR A 133 0.28 -2.53 11.84
C THR A 133 0.00 -3.82 12.59
N VAL A 134 -1.12 -4.47 12.27
CA VAL A 134 -1.61 -5.67 12.95
C VAL A 134 -2.12 -6.69 11.93
N ALA A 135 -1.88 -7.97 12.18
CA ALA A 135 -2.40 -9.04 11.33
C ALA A 135 -3.61 -9.75 11.96
N THR A 136 -4.50 -10.29 11.13
CA THR A 136 -5.56 -11.24 11.51
C THR A 136 -5.58 -12.42 10.54
N ASP A 137 -6.22 -13.53 10.92
CA ASP A 137 -6.36 -14.69 10.05
C ASP A 137 -7.25 -14.37 8.83
N ALA A 138 -6.74 -14.58 7.61
CA ALA A 138 -7.50 -14.28 6.39
C ALA A 138 -8.55 -15.34 6.02
N THR A 139 -8.59 -16.47 6.72
CA THR A 139 -9.51 -17.59 6.48
C THR A 139 -10.74 -17.56 7.39
N ALA A 140 -10.70 -16.76 8.47
CA ALA A 140 -11.80 -16.63 9.44
C ALA A 140 -12.46 -15.23 9.36
N SER A 141 -13.55 -15.03 10.10
CA SER A 141 -14.10 -13.69 10.33
C SER A 141 -13.03 -12.78 10.94
N ASP A 142 -13.03 -11.51 10.53
CA ASP A 142 -12.07 -10.55 11.06
C ASP A 142 -12.47 -10.14 12.48
N PRO A 143 -11.67 -10.46 13.53
CA PRO A 143 -11.98 -10.05 14.90
C PRO A 143 -11.88 -8.53 15.08
N LEU A 144 -11.25 -7.81 14.14
CA LEU A 144 -11.05 -6.36 14.21
C LEU A 144 -12.02 -5.58 13.31
N SER A 145 -13.05 -6.22 12.74
CA SER A 145 -13.91 -5.61 11.70
C SER A 145 -14.37 -4.18 12.02
N GLY A 146 -14.96 -3.94 13.20
CA GLY A 146 -15.41 -2.59 13.57
C GLY A 146 -14.29 -1.56 13.66
N VAL A 147 -13.15 -1.93 14.23
CA VAL A 147 -11.98 -1.04 14.34
C VAL A 147 -11.37 -0.77 12.96
N VAL A 148 -11.34 -1.79 12.10
CA VAL A 148 -10.82 -1.71 10.73
C VAL A 148 -11.70 -0.81 9.87
N ASP A 149 -13.03 -0.91 10.01
CA ASP A 149 -13.96 -0.10 9.22
C ASP A 149 -13.79 1.41 9.50
N ASP A 150 -13.47 1.77 10.74
CA ASP A 150 -13.32 3.18 11.16
C ASP A 150 -11.89 3.73 10.98
N HIS A 151 -10.87 2.88 11.09
CA HIS A 151 -9.48 3.34 11.24
C HIS A 151 -8.48 2.74 10.25
N ALA A 152 -8.88 1.73 9.46
CA ALA A 152 -7.95 1.13 8.51
C ALA A 152 -7.71 2.03 7.30
N VAL A 153 -6.48 2.49 7.18
CA VAL A 153 -6.02 3.26 6.02
C VAL A 153 -5.60 2.33 4.88
N ARG A 154 -5.23 1.10 5.20
CA ARG A 154 -4.89 0.06 4.23
C ARG A 154 -5.09 -1.32 4.84
N THR A 155 -5.59 -2.26 4.03
CA THR A 155 -5.69 -3.67 4.38
C THR A 155 -5.15 -4.52 3.24
N ASP A 156 -4.07 -5.26 3.50
CA ASP A 156 -3.44 -6.15 2.53
C ASP A 156 -3.71 -7.62 2.87
N ARG A 157 -4.15 -8.40 1.88
CA ARG A 157 -4.27 -9.86 2.03
C ARG A 157 -2.98 -10.54 1.57
N VAL A 158 -2.28 -11.16 2.50
CA VAL A 158 -1.01 -11.86 2.27
C VAL A 158 -1.28 -13.36 2.06
N PHE A 159 -1.82 -13.71 0.90
CA PHE A 159 -2.15 -15.11 0.54
C PHE A 159 -0.94 -16.05 0.45
N ARG A 160 0.27 -15.49 0.32
CA ARG A 160 1.52 -16.26 0.29
C ARG A 160 2.05 -16.60 1.69
N SER A 161 1.40 -16.10 2.74
CA SER A 161 1.57 -16.62 4.09
C SER A 161 0.77 -17.91 4.25
N PHE A 162 1.28 -18.85 5.04
CA PHE A 162 0.53 -20.05 5.40
C PHE A 162 0.44 -20.17 6.93
N PRO A 163 -0.76 -20.02 7.52
CA PRO A 163 -2.03 -19.68 6.87
C PRO A 163 -2.03 -18.25 6.31
N PRO A 164 -2.91 -17.94 5.34
CA PRO A 164 -3.09 -16.59 4.80
C PRO A 164 -3.44 -15.58 5.90
N LEU A 165 -2.83 -14.38 5.84
CA LEU A 165 -3.08 -13.31 6.81
C LEU A 165 -3.65 -12.06 6.14
N ARG A 166 -4.45 -11.30 6.88
CA ARG A 166 -4.83 -9.92 6.55
C ARG A 166 -3.94 -9.02 7.40
N VAL A 167 -3.27 -8.06 6.77
CA VAL A 167 -2.45 -7.07 7.45
C VAL A 167 -3.15 -5.74 7.35
N HIS A 168 -3.53 -5.18 8.49
CA HIS A 168 -4.20 -3.89 8.61
C HIS A 168 -3.19 -2.84 9.05
N GLN A 169 -3.22 -1.70 8.37
CA GLN A 169 -2.57 -0.48 8.82
C GLN A 169 -3.65 0.46 9.35
N LEU A 170 -3.60 0.75 10.64
CA LEU A 170 -4.59 1.53 11.36
C LEU A 170 -4.00 2.89 11.74
N ARG A 171 -4.75 3.97 11.49
CA ARG A 171 -4.43 5.32 11.97
C ARG A 171 -5.64 5.89 12.70
N PHE A 172 -5.40 6.43 13.89
CA PHE A 172 -6.46 6.96 14.75
C PHE A 172 -6.60 8.48 14.65
N THR A 173 -5.60 9.11 14.05
CA THR A 173 -5.46 10.56 13.91
C THR A 173 -4.94 10.87 12.49
N PRO A 174 -5.42 11.94 11.84
CA PRO A 174 -4.99 12.28 10.50
C PRO A 174 -3.51 12.65 10.46
N ALA A 175 -2.74 11.95 9.64
CA ALA A 175 -1.33 12.24 9.48
C ALA A 175 -1.08 13.52 8.65
N THR A 176 0.03 14.20 8.93
CA THR A 176 0.40 15.39 8.14
C THR A 176 0.86 15.04 6.73
N PRO A 177 0.57 15.86 5.70
CA PRO A 177 1.12 15.68 4.35
C PRO A 177 2.65 15.72 4.30
N HIS A 178 3.28 16.44 5.24
CA HIS A 178 4.72 16.51 5.40
C HIS A 178 5.34 15.15 5.76
N LEU A 179 4.63 14.32 6.52
CA LEU A 179 5.07 12.96 6.79
C LEU A 179 5.18 12.18 5.48
N ALA A 180 4.13 12.22 4.63
CA ALA A 180 4.12 11.50 3.36
C ALA A 180 5.30 11.89 2.44
N ALA A 181 5.66 13.17 2.41
CA ALA A 181 6.77 13.69 1.60
C ALA A 181 8.14 13.11 1.96
N ARG A 182 8.30 12.58 3.19
CA ARG A 182 9.54 11.97 3.68
C ARG A 182 9.55 10.45 3.56
N LEU A 183 8.41 9.82 3.28
CA LEU A 183 8.32 8.37 3.22
C LEU A 183 8.87 7.84 1.89
N GLY A 184 9.56 6.71 1.96
CA GLY A 184 9.83 5.89 0.79
C GLY A 184 8.58 5.14 0.33
N PRO A 185 8.55 4.65 -0.93
CA PRO A 185 7.48 3.79 -1.40
C PRO A 185 7.30 2.55 -0.52
N ALA A 186 6.06 2.31 -0.06
CA ALA A 186 5.76 1.13 0.75
C ALA A 186 6.04 -0.18 -0.01
N GLU A 187 6.54 -1.18 0.72
CA GLU A 187 6.61 -2.55 0.21
C GLU A 187 5.19 -3.12 0.12
N VAL A 188 4.73 -3.43 -1.09
CA VAL A 188 3.36 -3.94 -1.30
C VAL A 188 3.34 -5.47 -1.41
N PRO A 189 2.52 -6.20 -0.63
CA PRO A 189 2.44 -7.66 -0.72
C PRO A 189 1.94 -8.17 -2.07
N SER A 190 1.24 -7.32 -2.82
CA SER A 190 0.80 -7.61 -4.18
C SER A 190 1.94 -7.66 -5.18
N HIS A 191 3.13 -7.16 -4.87
CA HIS A 191 4.30 -7.27 -5.75
C HIS A 191 5.01 -8.62 -5.53
N VAL A 192 5.14 -9.41 -6.60
CA VAL A 192 5.87 -10.68 -6.60
C VAL A 192 7.10 -10.53 -7.47
N ALA A 193 8.28 -10.46 -6.85
CA ALA A 193 9.54 -10.36 -7.58
C ALA A 193 9.79 -11.66 -8.37
N VAL A 194 10.07 -11.52 -9.67
CA VAL A 194 10.48 -12.62 -10.56
C VAL A 194 11.99 -12.53 -10.85
N THR A 195 12.49 -11.31 -11.04
CA THR A 195 13.91 -11.00 -11.17
C THR A 195 14.26 -9.78 -10.32
N LYS A 196 15.53 -9.37 -10.30
CA LYS A 196 15.96 -8.14 -9.61
C LYS A 196 15.25 -6.88 -10.13
N ARG A 197 14.83 -6.85 -11.40
CA ARG A 197 14.23 -5.67 -12.05
C ARG A 197 12.75 -5.85 -12.41
N MET A 198 12.23 -7.08 -12.40
CA MET A 198 10.87 -7.40 -12.82
C MET A 198 10.11 -8.11 -11.71
N GLY A 199 8.91 -7.64 -11.42
CA GLY A 199 7.92 -8.39 -10.67
C GLY A 199 6.63 -8.59 -11.46
N ILE A 200 5.68 -9.27 -10.83
CA ILE A 200 4.32 -9.47 -11.32
C ILE A 200 3.37 -9.13 -10.18
N ASP A 201 2.27 -8.45 -10.50
CA ASP A 201 1.20 -8.19 -9.54
C ASP A 201 0.53 -9.52 -9.12
N SER A 202 0.11 -9.62 -7.86
CA SER A 202 -0.45 -10.86 -7.30
C SER A 202 -1.69 -11.35 -8.04
N ASN A 203 -2.45 -10.45 -8.68
CA ASN A 203 -3.53 -10.85 -9.59
C ASN A 203 -2.99 -11.68 -10.78
N GLY A 204 -1.86 -11.26 -11.36
CA GLY A 204 -1.20 -11.98 -12.44
C GLY A 204 -0.66 -13.33 -12.02
N VAL A 205 -0.13 -13.45 -10.80
CA VAL A 205 0.29 -14.73 -10.24
C VAL A 205 -0.90 -15.68 -10.09
N ALA A 206 -2.04 -15.20 -9.60
CA ALA A 206 -3.25 -16.01 -9.48
C ALA A 206 -3.76 -16.48 -10.86
N PHE A 207 -3.89 -15.57 -11.83
CA PHE A 207 -4.35 -15.94 -13.18
C PHE A 207 -3.36 -16.84 -13.93
N GLY A 208 -2.06 -16.59 -13.79
CA GLY A 208 -1.02 -17.44 -14.38
C GLY A 208 -1.00 -18.84 -13.76
N GLY A 209 -1.16 -18.93 -12.44
CA GLY A 209 -1.28 -20.20 -11.72
C GLY A 209 -2.49 -21.02 -12.18
N LEU A 210 -3.65 -20.38 -12.38
CA LEU A 210 -4.83 -21.04 -12.93
C LEU A 210 -4.60 -21.57 -14.35
N ALA A 211 -3.96 -20.77 -15.21
CA ALA A 211 -3.64 -21.18 -16.58
C ALA A 211 -2.69 -22.39 -16.60
N LEU A 212 -1.63 -22.37 -15.78
CA LEU A 212 -0.70 -23.50 -15.65
C LEU A 212 -1.34 -24.72 -15.01
N GLY A 213 -2.21 -24.55 -14.01
CA GLY A 213 -2.98 -25.63 -13.41
C GLY A 213 -3.92 -26.30 -14.40
N ALA A 214 -4.62 -25.52 -15.22
CA ALA A 214 -5.45 -26.03 -16.31
C ALA A 214 -4.62 -26.78 -17.36
N ALA A 215 -3.41 -26.31 -17.66
CA ALA A 215 -2.48 -27.00 -18.54
C ALA A 215 -2.04 -28.36 -17.96
N ALA A 216 -1.63 -28.40 -16.69
CA ALA A 216 -1.26 -29.63 -16.00
C ALA A 216 -2.40 -30.64 -15.97
N LEU A 217 -3.62 -30.20 -15.63
CA LEU A 217 -4.82 -31.04 -15.64
C LEU A 217 -5.13 -31.58 -17.04
N THR A 218 -5.04 -30.73 -18.08
CA THR A 218 -5.25 -31.14 -19.47
C THR A 218 -4.22 -32.19 -19.89
N LYS A 219 -2.95 -32.02 -19.50
CA LYS A 219 -1.89 -32.98 -19.76
C LYS A 219 -2.12 -34.31 -19.04
N LEU A 220 -2.61 -34.26 -17.80
CA LEU A 220 -2.94 -35.44 -17.00
C LEU A 220 -4.11 -36.23 -17.61
N VAL A 221 -5.19 -35.55 -17.99
CA VAL A 221 -6.40 -36.19 -18.56
C VAL A 221 -6.19 -36.65 -20.00
N ARG A 222 -5.36 -35.95 -20.79
CA ARG A 222 -5.07 -36.28 -22.20
C ARG A 222 -3.56 -36.30 -22.51
N PRO A 223 -2.79 -37.30 -22.02
CA PRO A 223 -1.33 -37.30 -22.09
C PRO A 223 -0.73 -37.23 -23.50
N ARG A 224 -1.41 -37.81 -24.49
CA ARG A 224 -0.99 -37.83 -25.89
C ARG A 224 -1.39 -36.58 -26.68
N SER A 225 -2.33 -35.78 -26.16
CA SER A 225 -2.78 -34.56 -26.82
C SER A 225 -1.81 -33.41 -26.57
N LYS A 226 -1.67 -32.51 -27.55
CA LYS A 226 -0.96 -31.23 -27.40
C LYS A 226 -1.85 -30.10 -26.88
N ALA A 227 -3.13 -30.36 -26.58
CA ALA A 227 -4.09 -29.35 -26.15
C ALA A 227 -3.68 -28.59 -24.88
N TRP A 228 -2.86 -29.20 -24.00
CA TRP A 228 -2.32 -28.56 -22.80
C TRP A 228 -1.43 -27.33 -23.11
N LEU A 229 -0.88 -27.24 -24.33
CA LEU A 229 -0.06 -26.10 -24.75
C LEU A 229 -0.85 -24.79 -24.82
N VAL A 230 -2.16 -24.84 -25.09
CA VAL A 230 -3.01 -23.64 -25.19
C VAL A 230 -3.10 -22.90 -23.85
N PRO A 231 -3.57 -23.52 -22.74
CA PRO A 231 -3.58 -22.87 -21.44
C PRO A 231 -2.16 -22.58 -20.92
N ALA A 232 -1.15 -23.40 -21.25
CA ALA A 232 0.24 -23.10 -20.90
C ALA A 232 0.73 -21.81 -21.59
N ALA A 233 0.44 -21.64 -22.88
CA ALA A 233 0.83 -20.46 -23.65
C ALA A 233 0.11 -19.20 -23.15
N LEU A 234 -1.11 -19.31 -22.63
CA LEU A 234 -1.87 -18.19 -22.05
C LEU A 234 -1.18 -17.59 -20.81
N ALA A 235 -0.34 -18.34 -20.09
CA ALA A 235 0.39 -17.81 -18.93
C ALA A 235 1.34 -16.65 -19.31
N LEU A 236 1.88 -16.64 -20.54
CA LEU A 236 2.82 -15.62 -21.01
C LEU A 236 2.17 -14.22 -21.15
N PRO A 237 1.08 -14.02 -21.93
CA PRO A 237 0.44 -12.72 -22.02
C PRO A 237 -0.16 -12.27 -20.68
N VAL A 238 -0.60 -13.19 -19.82
CA VAL A 238 -1.03 -12.86 -18.45
C VAL A 238 0.13 -12.29 -17.64
N ALA A 239 1.28 -12.95 -17.64
CA ALA A 239 2.48 -12.46 -16.95
C ALA A 239 2.94 -11.11 -17.54
N ALA A 240 2.92 -10.94 -18.86
CA ALA A 240 3.29 -9.70 -19.52
C ALA A 240 2.35 -8.54 -19.17
N PHE A 241 1.05 -8.79 -19.07
CA PHE A 241 0.05 -7.78 -18.73
C PHE A 241 0.12 -7.33 -17.27
N PHE A 242 0.29 -8.28 -16.35
CA PHE A 242 0.40 -8.00 -14.90
C PHE A 242 1.84 -7.71 -14.46
N ARG A 243 2.76 -7.49 -15.40
CA ARG A 243 4.15 -7.17 -15.07
C ARG A 243 4.23 -5.87 -14.27
N ASP A 244 5.16 -5.84 -13.34
CA ASP A 244 5.40 -4.73 -12.43
C ASP A 244 6.92 -4.52 -12.33
N PRO A 245 7.54 -3.83 -13.30
CA PRO A 245 8.95 -3.53 -13.25
C PRO A 245 9.27 -2.62 -12.06
N ARG A 246 10.49 -2.76 -11.53
CA ARG A 246 11.06 -1.76 -10.62
C ARG A 246 11.25 -0.46 -11.38
N ARG A 247 10.95 0.66 -10.70
CA ARG A 247 11.03 2.01 -11.25
C ARG A 247 12.05 2.83 -10.48
N ILE A 248 12.71 3.74 -11.17
CA ILE A 248 13.58 4.75 -10.56
C ILE A 248 12.79 6.05 -10.51
N VAL A 249 12.29 6.37 -9.32
CA VAL A 249 11.53 7.60 -9.11
C VAL A 249 12.51 8.78 -9.00
N PRO A 250 12.34 9.86 -9.76
CA PRO A 250 13.16 11.07 -9.62
C PRO A 250 13.10 11.64 -8.20
N ASP A 251 14.26 12.00 -7.65
CA ASP A 251 14.37 12.55 -6.29
C ASP A 251 13.89 14.02 -6.19
N ASP A 252 13.72 14.72 -7.32
CA ASP A 252 13.28 16.14 -7.38
C ASP A 252 11.96 16.35 -6.62
N PRO A 253 11.94 17.05 -5.46
CA PRO A 253 10.73 17.26 -4.69
C PRO A 253 9.63 18.01 -5.46
N GLN A 254 10.02 18.83 -6.44
CA GLN A 254 9.08 19.60 -7.25
C GLN A 254 8.47 18.79 -8.41
N ALA A 255 9.00 17.60 -8.70
CA ALA A 255 8.55 16.79 -9.82
C ALA A 255 7.25 16.03 -9.51
N VAL A 256 6.27 16.17 -10.39
CA VAL A 256 5.07 15.33 -10.47
C VAL A 256 5.34 14.23 -11.50
N VAL A 257 5.38 12.96 -11.07
CA VAL A 257 5.66 11.82 -11.96
C VAL A 257 4.40 11.24 -12.58
N SER A 258 4.54 10.50 -13.68
CA SER A 258 3.41 9.83 -14.31
C SER A 258 2.81 8.76 -13.40
N SER A 259 1.48 8.73 -13.28
CA SER A 259 0.78 7.68 -12.54
C SER A 259 0.72 6.34 -13.31
N ALA A 260 1.08 6.35 -14.59
CA ALA A 260 0.82 5.26 -15.54
C ALA A 260 1.88 5.18 -16.64
N ASP A 261 2.12 3.98 -17.17
CA ASP A 261 2.81 3.79 -18.45
C ASP A 261 1.83 4.03 -19.58
N GLY A 262 2.20 4.83 -20.58
CA GLY A 262 1.29 5.03 -21.70
C GLY A 262 1.66 6.18 -22.62
N LYS A 263 0.63 6.72 -23.25
CA LYS A 263 0.72 7.89 -24.15
C LYS A 263 -0.12 9.03 -23.59
N VAL A 264 0.45 10.23 -23.52
CA VAL A 264 -0.29 11.45 -23.13
C VAL A 264 -1.35 11.71 -24.20
N LEU A 265 -2.62 11.75 -23.77
CA LEU A 265 -3.76 12.06 -24.63
C LEU A 265 -4.04 13.55 -24.67
N ALA A 266 -4.02 14.19 -23.50
CA ALA A 266 -4.41 15.58 -23.33
C ALA A 266 -3.67 16.21 -22.16
N VAL A 267 -3.40 17.51 -22.29
CA VAL A 267 -2.94 18.41 -21.25
C VAL A 267 -3.83 19.63 -21.34
N GLU A 268 -4.67 19.85 -20.34
CA GLU A 268 -5.74 20.83 -20.42
C GLU A 268 -6.02 21.48 -19.06
N ARG A 269 -6.58 22.69 -19.09
CA ARG A 269 -7.09 23.38 -17.90
C ARG A 269 -8.60 23.25 -17.89
N LEU A 270 -9.17 22.84 -16.76
CA LEU A 270 -10.61 22.66 -16.61
C LEU A 270 -11.06 22.85 -15.16
N THR A 271 -12.36 23.03 -14.97
CA THR A 271 -12.99 22.96 -13.64
C THR A 271 -13.76 21.65 -13.51
N ASP A 272 -13.63 20.97 -12.37
CA ASP A 272 -14.37 19.74 -12.09
C ASP A 272 -15.07 19.86 -10.73
N THR A 273 -16.41 19.93 -10.76
CA THR A 273 -17.25 20.19 -9.58
C THR A 273 -17.11 19.13 -8.49
N ARG A 274 -16.58 17.95 -8.80
CA ARG A 274 -16.27 16.89 -7.83
C ARG A 274 -15.18 17.32 -6.83
N PHE A 275 -14.27 18.19 -7.26
CA PHE A 275 -13.10 18.60 -6.49
C PHE A 275 -13.15 20.06 -6.06
N GLY A 276 -14.23 20.76 -6.39
CA GLY A 276 -14.46 22.16 -6.06
C GLY A 276 -14.68 23.03 -7.30
N THR A 277 -14.55 24.34 -7.12
CA THR A 277 -14.69 25.35 -8.19
C THR A 277 -13.35 25.79 -8.77
N ASP A 278 -12.25 25.30 -8.22
CA ASP A 278 -10.90 25.66 -8.65
C ASP A 278 -10.59 25.16 -10.06
N GLU A 279 -9.70 25.86 -10.75
CA GLU A 279 -9.15 25.41 -12.03
C GLU A 279 -8.05 24.36 -11.80
N TRP A 280 -8.13 23.27 -12.56
CA TRP A 280 -7.22 22.14 -12.52
C TRP A 280 -6.44 22.02 -13.82
N LEU A 281 -5.14 21.79 -13.72
CA LEU A 281 -4.34 21.24 -14.80
C LEU A 281 -4.53 19.72 -14.83
N ARG A 282 -5.23 19.21 -15.85
CA ARG A 282 -5.44 17.78 -16.08
C ARG A 282 -4.45 17.25 -17.12
N ILE A 283 -3.71 16.22 -16.76
CA ILE A 283 -2.83 15.47 -17.66
C ILE A 283 -3.37 14.03 -17.77
N SER A 284 -3.84 13.68 -18.96
CA SER A 284 -4.53 12.41 -19.24
C SER A 284 -3.60 11.45 -19.95
N VAL A 285 -3.37 10.26 -19.40
CA VAL A 285 -2.48 9.22 -19.95
C VAL A 285 -3.28 7.97 -20.31
N PHE A 286 -3.21 7.56 -21.58
CA PHE A 286 -3.79 6.31 -22.06
C PHE A 286 -2.80 5.16 -21.94
N LEU A 287 -3.24 4.09 -21.29
CA LEU A 287 -2.51 2.84 -21.16
C LEU A 287 -3.11 1.81 -22.12
N SER A 288 -2.34 1.43 -23.14
CA SER A 288 -2.72 0.32 -24.04
C SER A 288 -2.61 -1.02 -23.31
N VAL A 289 -3.19 -2.08 -23.89
CA VAL A 289 -3.09 -3.46 -23.36
C VAL A 289 -1.65 -3.96 -23.22
N LEU A 290 -0.69 -3.36 -23.93
CA LEU A 290 0.72 -3.71 -23.87
C LEU A 290 1.48 -2.94 -22.80
N ASP A 291 0.94 -1.86 -22.25
CA ASP A 291 1.60 -1.04 -21.23
C ASP A 291 1.50 -1.69 -19.83
N VAL A 292 2.27 -1.17 -18.88
CA VAL A 292 2.18 -1.61 -17.47
C VAL A 292 0.93 -1.01 -16.84
N HIS A 293 0.07 -1.87 -16.31
CA HIS A 293 -1.23 -1.49 -15.76
C HIS A 293 -1.22 -1.21 -14.26
N VAL A 294 -0.08 -1.40 -13.58
CA VAL A 294 0.11 -0.99 -12.19
C VAL A 294 0.23 0.53 -12.13
N ASN A 295 -0.65 1.16 -11.35
CA ASN A 295 -0.67 2.61 -11.19
C ASN A 295 0.10 3.06 -9.96
N ARG A 296 0.69 4.24 -10.07
CA ARG A 296 1.57 4.84 -9.05
C ARG A 296 1.07 6.22 -8.64
N SER A 297 1.38 6.61 -7.41
CA SER A 297 1.10 7.96 -6.94
C SER A 297 2.01 8.95 -7.68
N PRO A 298 1.49 10.02 -8.29
CA PRO A 298 2.30 10.99 -9.02
C PRO A 298 3.10 11.91 -8.09
N VAL A 299 2.66 12.02 -6.83
CA VAL A 299 3.25 12.86 -5.78
C VAL A 299 3.15 12.15 -4.44
N ALA A 300 3.88 12.66 -3.45
CA ALA A 300 3.69 12.25 -2.07
C ALA A 300 2.49 13.00 -1.45
N GLY A 301 1.66 12.30 -0.67
CA GLY A 301 0.50 12.91 -0.02
C GLY A 301 -0.34 11.95 0.80
N ARG A 302 -1.31 12.50 1.52
CA ARG A 302 -2.31 11.75 2.29
C ARG A 302 -3.59 11.62 1.49
N VAL A 303 -4.14 10.41 1.39
CA VAL A 303 -5.47 10.20 0.79
C VAL A 303 -6.52 10.81 1.70
N VAL A 304 -7.26 11.80 1.20
CA VAL A 304 -8.35 12.48 1.95
C VAL A 304 -9.72 12.04 1.47
N SER A 305 -9.84 11.52 0.25
CA SER A 305 -11.08 11.01 -0.30
C SER A 305 -10.82 9.98 -1.39
N VAL A 306 -11.70 8.98 -1.46
CA VAL A 306 -11.76 8.02 -2.57
C VAL A 306 -13.18 8.01 -3.11
N LEU A 307 -13.38 8.63 -4.27
CA LEU A 307 -14.68 8.69 -4.94
C LEU A 307 -14.76 7.60 -6.00
N ARG A 308 -15.92 6.95 -6.13
CA ARG A 308 -16.19 5.97 -7.17
C ARG A 308 -17.40 6.41 -7.97
N GLU A 309 -17.27 6.39 -9.29
CA GLU A 309 -18.36 6.65 -10.22
C GLU A 309 -18.69 5.40 -11.01
N GLU A 310 -19.98 5.11 -11.07
CA GLU A 310 -20.51 4.15 -12.03
C GLU A 310 -20.60 4.79 -13.41
N GLY A 311 -20.65 3.97 -14.46
CA GLY A 311 -20.65 4.48 -15.81
C GLY A 311 -20.46 3.41 -16.87
N GLY A 312 -20.14 3.88 -18.08
CA GLY A 312 -19.92 3.06 -19.26
C GLY A 312 -18.51 2.47 -19.36
N TYR A 313 -18.26 1.92 -20.55
CA TYR A 313 -16.98 1.33 -20.97
C TYR A 313 -16.68 1.76 -22.41
N ALA A 314 -16.77 3.04 -22.71
CA ALA A 314 -16.34 3.58 -24.00
C ALA A 314 -14.83 3.42 -24.18
N ASN A 315 -14.33 3.53 -25.42
CA ASN A 315 -12.90 3.56 -25.68
C ASN A 315 -12.25 4.71 -24.90
N ALA A 316 -11.25 4.37 -24.06
CA ALA A 316 -10.55 5.31 -23.17
C ALA A 316 -9.83 6.47 -23.88
N MET A 317 -9.73 6.44 -25.22
CA MET A 317 -9.17 7.53 -26.03
C MET A 317 -10.21 8.57 -26.48
N THR A 318 -11.51 8.32 -26.31
CA THR A 318 -12.57 9.20 -26.82
C THR A 318 -13.21 10.02 -25.71
N ALA A 319 -13.87 11.13 -26.07
CA ALA A 319 -14.59 11.98 -25.12
C ALA A 319 -15.70 11.22 -24.37
N ALA A 320 -16.26 10.16 -24.96
CA ALA A 320 -17.25 9.32 -24.28
C ALA A 320 -16.70 8.63 -23.02
N ALA A 321 -15.37 8.49 -22.90
CA ALA A 321 -14.74 7.90 -21.73
C ALA A 321 -14.83 8.77 -20.46
N GLU A 322 -15.21 10.06 -20.57
CA GLU A 322 -15.48 10.89 -19.38
C GLU A 322 -16.60 10.30 -18.52
N HIS A 323 -17.54 9.56 -19.12
CA HIS A 323 -18.66 8.89 -18.46
C HIS A 323 -18.39 7.41 -18.14
N ASN A 324 -17.14 6.96 -18.27
CA ASN A 324 -16.79 5.60 -17.90
C ASN A 324 -16.68 5.43 -16.38
N VAL A 325 -16.78 4.17 -15.93
CA VAL A 325 -16.49 3.81 -14.54
C VAL A 325 -15.13 4.39 -14.12
N ALA A 326 -15.12 5.14 -13.02
CA ALA A 326 -13.95 5.86 -12.54
C ALA A 326 -13.73 5.70 -11.04
N CYS A 327 -12.48 5.74 -10.60
CA CYS A 327 -12.10 5.86 -9.21
C CYS A 327 -11.13 7.02 -9.04
N TYR A 328 -11.50 8.01 -8.24
CA TYR A 328 -10.71 9.20 -7.97
C TYR A 328 -10.08 9.07 -6.59
N THR A 329 -8.75 9.17 -6.53
CA THR A 329 -8.00 9.24 -5.28
C THR A 329 -7.55 10.67 -5.07
N VAL A 330 -8.13 11.35 -4.08
CA VAL A 330 -7.80 12.73 -3.75
C VAL A 330 -6.72 12.72 -2.69
N LEU A 331 -5.57 13.31 -3.01
CA LEU A 331 -4.41 13.46 -2.16
C LEU A 331 -4.34 14.88 -1.63
N GLU A 332 -4.14 15.03 -0.34
CA GLU A 332 -3.65 16.27 0.25
C GLU A 332 -2.12 16.20 0.32
N THR A 333 -1.48 17.19 -0.28
CA THR A 333 -0.02 17.28 -0.40
C THR A 333 0.47 18.59 0.22
N VAL A 334 1.79 18.76 0.32
CA VAL A 334 2.38 20.04 0.73
C VAL A 334 2.17 21.17 -0.31
N HIS A 335 1.77 20.82 -1.54
CA HIS A 335 1.49 21.76 -2.65
C HIS A 335 -0.02 21.94 -2.92
N GLY A 336 -0.88 21.48 -2.01
CA GLY A 336 -2.33 21.49 -2.18
C GLY A 336 -2.91 20.14 -2.59
N ARG A 337 -4.16 20.15 -3.06
CA ARG A 337 -4.87 18.92 -3.44
C ARG A 337 -4.42 18.43 -4.81
N VAL A 338 -4.21 17.13 -4.95
CA VAL A 338 -3.92 16.44 -6.22
C VAL A 338 -4.92 15.31 -6.38
N VAL A 339 -5.45 15.11 -7.58
CA VAL A 339 -6.36 13.99 -7.84
C VAL A 339 -5.75 13.04 -8.85
N VAL A 340 -5.84 11.75 -8.56
CA VAL A 340 -5.52 10.69 -9.53
C VAL A 340 -6.79 9.95 -9.88
N ALA A 341 -7.24 10.09 -11.12
CA ALA A 341 -8.42 9.41 -11.63
C ALA A 341 -8.00 8.16 -12.41
N GLN A 342 -8.43 7.00 -11.94
CA GLN A 342 -8.35 5.74 -12.65
C GLN A 342 -9.65 5.55 -13.43
N ARG A 343 -9.59 5.49 -14.76
CA ARG A 343 -10.79 5.40 -15.62
C ARG A 343 -10.76 4.15 -16.48
N SER A 344 -11.89 3.45 -16.51
CA SER A 344 -12.05 2.26 -17.33
C SER A 344 -12.07 2.62 -18.83
N GLY A 345 -11.84 1.63 -19.68
CA GLY A 345 -12.08 1.67 -21.12
C GLY A 345 -12.84 0.42 -21.58
N LEU A 346 -12.87 0.19 -22.90
CA LEU A 346 -13.74 -0.81 -23.54
C LEU A 346 -13.73 -2.22 -22.95
N ILE A 347 -12.55 -2.68 -22.51
CA ILE A 347 -12.35 -4.02 -21.97
C ILE A 347 -12.19 -3.99 -20.45
N ALA A 348 -11.81 -2.84 -19.89
CA ALA A 348 -11.57 -2.66 -18.47
C ALA A 348 -12.87 -2.73 -17.66
N ARG A 349 -13.04 -3.74 -16.81
CA ARG A 349 -14.22 -3.83 -15.92
C ARG A 349 -13.90 -3.72 -14.44
N ARG A 350 -12.63 -3.55 -14.09
CA ARG A 350 -12.21 -3.53 -12.69
C ARG A 350 -11.06 -2.55 -12.48
N ILE A 351 -11.32 -1.59 -11.61
CA ILE A 351 -10.33 -0.71 -11.02
C ILE A 351 -10.00 -1.27 -9.64
N VAL A 352 -8.71 -1.43 -9.35
CA VAL A 352 -8.20 -1.82 -8.05
C VAL A 352 -7.51 -0.59 -7.46
N ASN A 353 -8.13 -0.02 -6.42
CA ASN A 353 -7.50 0.97 -5.56
C ASN A 353 -7.21 0.30 -4.21
N ARG A 354 -5.95 0.37 -3.76
CA ARG A 354 -5.46 -0.24 -2.51
C ARG A 354 -5.22 0.79 -1.41
N ALA A 355 -5.30 2.08 -1.72
CA ALA A 355 -5.12 3.15 -0.75
C ALA A 355 -6.48 3.63 -0.24
N GLY A 356 -6.73 3.43 1.06
CA GLY A 356 -7.91 3.95 1.74
C GLY A 356 -7.73 5.40 2.17
N VAL A 357 -8.81 6.02 2.65
CA VAL A 357 -8.74 7.35 3.27
C VAL A 357 -7.81 7.29 4.49
N GLY A 358 -6.97 8.30 4.66
CA GLY A 358 -5.94 8.37 5.68
C GLY A 358 -4.60 7.73 5.29
N ALA A 359 -4.54 6.98 4.18
CA ALA A 359 -3.28 6.37 3.74
C ALA A 359 -2.27 7.43 3.32
N LEU A 360 -1.00 7.20 3.62
CA LEU A 360 0.10 8.02 3.11
C LEU A 360 0.71 7.33 1.90
N LEU A 361 0.83 8.03 0.79
CA LEU A 361 1.51 7.54 -0.41
C LEU A 361 2.78 8.35 -0.62
N ALA A 362 3.88 7.66 -0.88
CA ALA A 362 5.10 8.30 -1.38
C ALA A 362 4.99 8.54 -2.89
N LYS A 363 5.78 9.49 -3.41
CA LYS A 363 5.90 9.70 -4.86
C LYS A 363 6.38 8.41 -5.55
N GLY A 364 5.70 8.01 -6.61
CA GLY A 364 5.98 6.77 -7.35
C GLY A 364 5.55 5.47 -6.65
N GLU A 365 4.89 5.56 -5.48
CA GLU A 365 4.38 4.40 -4.75
C GLU A 365 3.23 3.72 -5.50
N ARG A 366 3.21 2.39 -5.50
CA ARG A 366 2.13 1.61 -6.10
C ARG A 366 0.90 1.68 -5.21
N TYR A 367 -0.20 2.18 -5.77
CA TYR A 367 -1.46 2.26 -5.01
C TYR A 367 -2.61 1.52 -5.69
N GLY A 368 -2.46 1.11 -6.95
CA GLY A 368 -3.56 0.51 -7.68
C GLY A 368 -3.18 -0.20 -8.97
N LEU A 369 -4.22 -0.66 -9.68
CA LEU A 369 -4.14 -1.25 -11.01
C LEU A 369 -5.49 -1.08 -11.72
N ILE A 370 -5.48 -0.73 -13.00
CA ILE A 370 -6.66 -0.76 -13.87
C ILE A 370 -6.41 -1.79 -14.95
N ARG A 371 -7.38 -2.64 -15.29
CA ARG A 371 -7.16 -3.70 -16.28
C ARG A 371 -7.58 -3.25 -17.68
N PHE A 372 -6.79 -3.48 -18.73
CA PHE A 372 -7.16 -3.52 -20.14
C PHE A 372 -7.61 -2.20 -20.79
N GLY A 373 -6.66 -1.48 -21.41
CA GLY A 373 -6.99 -0.38 -22.34
C GLY A 373 -7.71 0.78 -21.65
N SER A 374 -7.02 1.42 -20.71
CA SER A 374 -7.60 2.31 -19.71
C SER A 374 -6.94 3.69 -19.72
N ARG A 375 -7.50 4.64 -18.97
CA ARG A 375 -6.95 6.00 -18.85
C ARG A 375 -6.64 6.31 -17.39
N THR A 376 -5.54 7.01 -17.13
CA THR A 376 -5.24 7.61 -15.84
C THR A 376 -5.05 9.10 -16.01
N ASP A 377 -5.80 9.89 -15.26
CA ASP A 377 -5.76 11.34 -15.31
C ASP A 377 -5.16 11.87 -14.00
N VAL A 378 -4.22 12.81 -14.09
CA VAL A 378 -3.66 13.53 -12.94
C VAL A 378 -4.16 14.97 -12.96
N TYR A 379 -4.82 15.40 -11.89
CA TYR A 379 -5.31 16.76 -11.71
C TYR A 379 -4.42 17.47 -10.70
N LEU A 380 -3.87 18.61 -11.10
CA LEU A 380 -3.02 19.46 -10.29
C LEU A 380 -3.66 20.86 -10.17
N PRO A 381 -3.44 21.61 -9.09
CA PRO A 381 -3.85 23.01 -9.01
C PRO A 381 -3.22 23.81 -10.16
N ALA A 382 -4.05 24.41 -11.02
CA ALA A 382 -3.57 25.02 -12.27
C ALA A 382 -2.69 26.26 -12.07
N THR A 383 -2.71 26.84 -10.87
CA THR A 383 -1.91 27.99 -10.45
C THR A 383 -0.56 27.64 -9.84
N ALA A 384 -0.35 26.37 -9.47
CA ALA A 384 0.85 25.93 -8.75
C ALA A 384 1.68 24.90 -9.53
N ALA A 385 1.23 24.47 -10.72
CA ALA A 385 1.90 23.44 -11.50
C ALA A 385 1.99 23.80 -12.99
N GLU A 386 3.15 23.50 -13.58
CA GLU A 386 3.42 23.65 -15.00
C GLU A 386 3.64 22.27 -15.66
N PRO A 387 2.96 21.96 -16.77
CA PRO A 387 3.15 20.71 -17.49
C PRO A 387 4.50 20.69 -18.22
N LEU A 388 5.18 19.54 -18.20
CA LEU A 388 6.44 19.30 -18.90
C LEU A 388 6.31 18.29 -20.05
N VAL A 389 5.08 17.87 -20.36
CA VAL A 389 4.77 16.90 -21.43
C VAL A 389 3.71 17.46 -22.36
N SER A 390 3.68 16.97 -23.59
CA SER A 390 2.68 17.30 -24.61
C SER A 390 1.86 16.08 -25.03
N PRO A 391 0.62 16.27 -25.54
CA PRO A 391 -0.14 15.20 -26.18
C PRO A 391 0.69 14.49 -27.25
N GLY A 392 0.68 13.16 -27.24
CA GLY A 392 1.47 12.35 -28.16
C GLY A 392 2.67 11.65 -27.51
N GLU A 393 3.21 12.21 -26.44
CA GLU A 393 4.42 11.70 -25.79
C GLU A 393 4.19 10.38 -25.05
N ARG A 394 5.22 9.51 -25.02
CA ARG A 394 5.21 8.29 -24.23
C ARG A 394 5.76 8.56 -22.84
N VAL A 395 5.06 8.10 -21.83
CA VAL A 395 5.42 8.28 -20.41
C VAL A 395 5.51 6.94 -19.72
N VAL A 396 6.35 6.88 -18.69
CA VAL A 396 6.58 5.70 -17.86
C VAL A 396 6.13 6.01 -16.43
N GLY A 397 5.27 5.16 -15.89
CA GLY A 397 4.68 5.33 -14.58
C GLY A 397 5.73 5.30 -13.47
N GLY A 398 5.75 6.35 -12.66
CA GLY A 398 6.69 6.55 -11.56
C GLY A 398 8.05 7.11 -11.98
N GLU A 399 8.32 7.32 -13.28
CA GLU A 399 9.64 7.78 -13.77
C GLU A 399 9.54 9.08 -14.56
N THR A 400 8.65 9.15 -15.56
CA THR A 400 8.53 10.34 -16.40
C THR A 400 7.89 11.47 -15.62
N VAL A 401 8.51 12.64 -15.61
CA VAL A 401 7.96 13.85 -14.99
C VAL A 401 6.90 14.43 -15.91
N LEU A 402 5.65 14.50 -15.44
CA LEU A 402 4.52 15.09 -16.17
C LEU A 402 4.46 16.61 -16.00
N ALA A 403 4.80 17.09 -14.81
CA ALA A 403 4.69 18.49 -14.44
C ALA A 403 5.68 18.82 -13.32
N ARG A 404 5.87 20.11 -13.06
CA ARG A 404 6.65 20.61 -11.94
C ARG A 404 5.84 21.64 -11.15
N TRP A 405 5.99 21.62 -9.83
CA TRP A 405 5.46 22.64 -8.93
C TRP A 405 6.22 23.97 -9.11
N THR A 406 5.50 25.10 -9.15
CA THR A 406 6.04 26.46 -9.36
C THR A 406 6.23 27.24 -8.07
#